data_AF-A0A4Q3CIL5-F1
#
_entry.id   AF-A0A4Q3CIL5-F1
#
_cell.length_a   1.000
_cell.length_b   1.000
_cell.length_c   1.000
_cell.angle_alpha   90.00
_cell.angle_beta   90.00
_cell.angle_gamma   90.00
#
_symmetry.space_group_name_H-M   'P 1'
#
loop_
_entity.id
_entity.type
_entity.pdbx_description
1 polymer ?
#
loop_
_entity_poly.entity_id
_entity_poly.type
_entity_poly.pdbx_seq_one_letter_code
_entity_poly.pdbx_strand_id
1 'polypeptide(L)'
;MPAKNTVSFKLIMAIVALAAILLAVVILRKPKTAGNITPDPREQNRVIDTPSISYIKTLAKKQPDAVFVFTKAYPELKDLPNKTILIKPVNPDISINYDEYLHKEFMGRIYILLPSYYIGIRASVILKCFPAYKGFSLKEISDNYVVYYADQRR
;
A
#
# COMPACT_ATOMS: atom_id res chain seq x y z
N MET A 1 28.43 10.72 -64.24
CA MET A 1 28.83 10.07 -62.96
C MET A 1 27.96 10.60 -61.84
N PRO A 2 27.38 9.74 -60.98
CA PRO A 2 26.18 10.03 -60.20
C PRO A 2 26.48 10.57 -58.80
N ALA A 3 25.77 11.63 -58.39
CA ALA A 3 25.72 12.13 -57.02
C ALA A 3 24.26 12.17 -56.55
N LYS A 4 23.69 10.99 -56.31
CA LYS A 4 22.42 10.80 -55.60
C LYS A 4 22.65 9.56 -54.75
N ASN A 5 22.73 9.72 -53.42
CA ASN A 5 22.45 8.69 -52.39
C ASN A 5 23.02 9.00 -50.99
N THR A 6 23.67 10.14 -50.76
CA THR A 6 24.22 10.46 -49.42
C THR A 6 23.17 10.86 -48.38
N VAL A 7 22.03 11.42 -48.80
CA VAL A 7 20.97 11.87 -47.87
C VAL A 7 20.18 10.68 -47.29
N SER A 8 19.91 9.65 -48.11
CA SER A 8 19.16 8.46 -47.69
C SER A 8 19.92 7.64 -46.64
N PHE A 9 21.23 7.51 -46.80
CA PHE A 9 22.05 6.74 -45.86
C PHE A 9 22.14 7.39 -44.47
N LYS A 10 22.26 8.72 -44.40
CA LYS A 10 22.29 9.46 -43.12
C LYS A 10 20.96 9.37 -42.38
N LEU A 11 19.84 9.40 -43.10
CA LEU A 11 18.50 9.26 -42.51
C LEU A 11 18.26 7.85 -41.95
N ILE A 12 18.67 6.82 -42.69
CA ILE A 12 18.58 5.42 -42.25
C ILE A 12 19.44 5.21 -40.99
N MET A 13 20.67 5.73 -40.97
CA MET A 13 21.56 5.63 -39.80
C MET A 13 21.00 6.36 -38.57
N ALA A 14 20.33 7.50 -38.75
CA ALA A 14 19.68 8.22 -37.66
C ALA A 14 18.50 7.43 -37.04
N ILE A 15 17.70 6.76 -37.88
CA ILE A 15 16.58 5.92 -37.41
C ILE A 15 17.10 4.70 -36.64
N VAL A 16 18.16 4.05 -37.13
CA VAL A 16 18.78 2.90 -36.45
C VAL A 16 19.38 3.32 -35.10
N ALA A 17 20.04 4.48 -35.03
CA ALA A 17 20.58 5.02 -33.79
C ALA A 17 19.46 5.33 -32.77
N LEU A 18 18.35 5.92 -33.22
CA LEU A 18 17.21 6.23 -32.36
C LEU A 18 16.54 4.96 -31.82
N ALA A 19 16.39 3.93 -32.67
CA ALA A 19 15.85 2.63 -32.28
C ALA A 19 16.76 1.92 -31.26
N ALA A 20 18.08 1.99 -31.43
CA ALA A 20 19.04 1.43 -30.49
C ALA A 20 19.00 2.14 -29.12
N ILE A 21 18.82 3.47 -29.11
CA ILE A 21 18.65 4.24 -27.87
C ILE A 21 17.35 3.87 -27.17
N LEU A 22 16.24 3.76 -27.90
CA LEU A 22 14.95 3.34 -27.34
C LEU A 22 15.03 1.93 -26.77
N LEU A 23 15.69 1.00 -27.47
CA LEU A 23 15.90 -0.36 -26.99
C LEU A 23 16.78 -0.38 -25.74
N ALA A 24 17.85 0.41 -25.71
CA ALA A 24 18.71 0.54 -24.52
C ALA A 24 17.93 1.11 -23.32
N VAL A 25 17.05 2.11 -23.53
CA VAL A 25 16.19 2.66 -22.48
C VAL A 25 15.18 1.62 -21.95
N VAL A 26 14.66 0.74 -22.81
CA VAL A 26 13.77 -0.35 -22.39
C VAL A 26 14.54 -1.43 -21.62
N ILE A 27 15.76 -1.77 -22.03
CA ILE A 27 16.60 -2.78 -21.36
C ILE A 27 17.18 -2.26 -20.04
N LEU A 28 17.51 -0.96 -19.94
CA LEU A 28 18.01 -0.30 -18.73
C LEU A 28 16.94 -0.09 -17.65
N ARG A 29 15.66 -0.31 -17.96
CA ARG A 29 14.61 -0.43 -16.93
C ARG A 29 14.77 -1.76 -16.22
N LYS A 30 15.78 -1.86 -15.34
CA LYS A 30 15.83 -2.92 -14.33
C LYS A 30 14.49 -2.90 -13.59
N PRO A 31 13.75 -4.02 -13.53
CA PRO A 31 12.61 -4.09 -12.62
C PRO A 31 13.14 -3.77 -11.23
N LYS A 32 12.56 -2.76 -10.58
CA LYS A 32 12.80 -2.47 -9.16
C LYS A 32 12.60 -3.80 -8.45
N THR A 33 13.69 -4.43 -8.04
CA THR A 33 13.64 -5.68 -7.29
C THR A 33 12.94 -5.30 -6.00
N ALA A 34 11.67 -5.69 -5.85
CA ALA A 34 11.02 -5.66 -4.55
C ALA A 34 11.98 -6.43 -3.64
N GLY A 35 12.60 -5.73 -2.68
CA GLY A 35 13.45 -6.38 -1.71
C GLY A 35 12.67 -7.56 -1.11
N ASN A 36 13.35 -8.64 -0.76
CA ASN A 36 12.70 -9.74 -0.03
C ASN A 36 12.17 -9.19 1.30
N ILE A 37 10.92 -8.71 1.30
CA ILE A 37 10.20 -8.25 2.49
C ILE A 37 9.79 -9.53 3.22
N THR A 38 10.66 -10.02 4.11
CA THR A 38 10.36 -11.16 4.99
C THR A 38 9.28 -10.75 5.99
N PRO A 39 8.03 -11.28 5.90
CA PRO A 39 6.95 -10.85 6.78
C PRO A 39 7.31 -10.96 8.25
N ASP A 40 6.83 -10.05 9.11
CA ASP A 40 7.05 -10.15 10.56
C ASP A 40 6.53 -11.53 11.06
N PRO A 41 7.38 -12.38 11.68
CA PRO A 41 6.97 -13.70 12.17
C PRO A 41 5.79 -13.65 13.14
N ARG A 42 5.60 -12.52 13.84
CA ARG A 42 4.50 -12.28 14.79
C ARG A 42 3.13 -12.17 14.10
N GLU A 43 3.09 -12.07 12.78
CA GLU A 43 1.86 -11.95 12.00
C GLU A 43 1.37 -13.29 11.44
N GLN A 44 2.27 -14.23 11.17
CA GLN A 44 1.97 -15.44 10.41
C GLN A 44 0.86 -16.28 11.07
N ASN A 45 0.90 -16.44 12.39
CA ASN A 45 -0.06 -17.24 13.17
C ASN A 45 -0.95 -16.41 14.10
N ARG A 46 -0.96 -15.08 13.95
CA ARG A 46 -1.74 -14.20 14.83
C ARG A 46 -3.24 -14.40 14.63
N VAL A 47 -4.00 -14.48 15.71
CA VAL A 47 -5.48 -14.49 15.65
C VAL A 47 -5.99 -13.15 16.17
N ILE A 48 -7.05 -12.64 15.54
CA ILE A 48 -7.73 -11.44 16.03
C ILE A 48 -8.53 -11.77 17.28
N ASP A 49 -8.47 -10.91 18.29
CA ASP A 49 -9.20 -11.15 19.53
C ASP A 49 -10.68 -10.80 19.45
N THR A 50 -11.48 -11.39 20.34
CA THR A 50 -12.93 -11.21 20.40
C THR A 50 -13.36 -9.75 20.60
N PRO A 51 -12.69 -8.93 21.45
CA PRO A 51 -12.99 -7.50 21.56
C PRO A 51 -12.84 -6.76 20.24
N SER A 52 -11.76 -7.02 19.48
CA SER A 52 -11.50 -6.39 18.19
C SER A 52 -12.50 -6.80 17.13
N ILE A 53 -12.84 -8.10 17.06
CA ILE A 53 -13.90 -8.58 16.14
C ILE A 53 -15.22 -7.85 16.44
N SER A 54 -15.62 -7.82 17.72
CA SER A 54 -16.88 -7.21 18.15
C SER A 54 -16.90 -5.71 17.84
N TYR A 55 -15.79 -5.02 18.07
CA TYR A 55 -15.64 -3.60 17.80
C TYR A 55 -15.79 -3.29 16.31
N ILE A 56 -15.07 -4.00 15.44
CA ILE A 56 -15.12 -3.80 13.98
C ILE A 56 -16.51 -4.13 13.44
N LYS A 57 -17.12 -5.25 13.84
CA LYS A 57 -18.48 -5.61 13.41
C LYS A 57 -19.53 -4.58 13.85
N THR A 58 -19.36 -4.01 15.05
CA THR A 58 -20.25 -2.94 15.54
C THR A 58 -20.08 -1.66 14.73
N LEU A 59 -18.84 -1.27 14.41
CA LEU A 59 -18.55 -0.12 13.56
C LEU A 59 -19.14 -0.30 12.17
N ALA A 60 -18.94 -1.46 11.55
CA ALA A 60 -19.44 -1.78 10.22
C ALA A 60 -20.95 -1.59 10.10
N LYS A 61 -21.71 -2.03 11.12
CA LYS A 61 -23.16 -1.83 11.19
C LYS A 61 -23.57 -0.36 11.35
N LYS A 62 -22.79 0.42 12.09
CA LYS A 62 -23.10 1.82 12.41
C LYS A 62 -22.63 2.81 11.34
N GLN A 63 -21.66 2.42 10.53
CA GLN A 63 -20.97 3.30 9.59
C GLN A 63 -20.84 2.61 8.23
N PRO A 64 -21.87 2.72 7.37
CA PRO A 64 -21.86 2.05 6.05
C PRO A 64 -20.81 2.64 5.10
N ASP A 65 -20.36 3.87 5.33
CA ASP A 65 -19.32 4.57 4.56
C ASP A 65 -17.89 4.33 5.10
N ALA A 66 -17.75 3.50 6.13
CA ALA A 66 -16.45 3.20 6.71
C ALA A 66 -15.60 2.31 5.77
N VAL A 67 -14.29 2.56 5.79
CA VAL A 67 -13.26 1.75 5.16
C VAL A 67 -12.42 1.10 6.24
N PHE A 68 -12.32 -0.23 6.21
CA PHE A 68 -11.49 -0.97 7.15
C PHE A 68 -10.15 -1.33 6.52
N VAL A 69 -9.08 -1.16 7.28
CA VAL A 69 -7.73 -1.52 6.86
C VAL A 69 -7.16 -2.55 7.82
N PHE A 70 -6.64 -3.63 7.26
CA PHE A 70 -6.02 -4.73 8.00
C PHE A 70 -4.63 -5.05 7.46
N THR A 71 -3.76 -5.58 8.32
CA THR A 71 -2.44 -6.10 7.93
C THR A 71 -2.51 -7.50 7.31
N LYS A 72 -3.67 -8.16 7.39
CA LYS A 72 -3.95 -9.46 6.78
C LYS A 72 -5.46 -9.73 6.71
N ALA A 73 -5.84 -10.75 5.96
CA ALA A 73 -7.20 -11.23 5.93
C ALA A 73 -7.53 -12.00 7.23
N TYR A 74 -8.51 -11.53 7.97
CA TYR A 74 -9.07 -12.21 9.13
C TYR A 74 -10.36 -12.93 8.70
N PRO A 75 -10.44 -14.28 8.79
CA PRO A 75 -11.65 -15.04 8.42
C PRO A 75 -12.92 -14.53 9.10
N GLU A 76 -12.80 -14.09 10.36
CA GLU A 76 -13.90 -13.60 11.20
C GLU A 76 -14.50 -12.28 10.71
N LEU A 77 -13.77 -11.56 9.84
CA LEU A 77 -14.12 -10.26 9.26
C LEU A 77 -14.31 -10.31 7.73
N LYS A 78 -14.40 -11.51 7.14
CA LYS A 78 -14.55 -11.69 5.68
C LYS A 78 -15.86 -11.11 5.13
N ASP A 79 -16.94 -11.19 5.91
CA ASP A 79 -18.30 -10.82 5.49
C ASP A 79 -18.68 -9.38 5.86
N LEU A 80 -17.69 -8.50 6.05
CA LEU A 80 -17.97 -7.09 6.28
C LEU A 80 -18.58 -6.47 5.01
N PRO A 81 -19.72 -5.74 5.11
CA PRO A 81 -20.33 -5.08 3.95
C PRO A 81 -19.52 -3.87 3.46
N ASN A 82 -18.57 -3.41 4.27
CA ASN A 82 -17.74 -2.24 4.04
C ASN A 82 -16.54 -2.52 3.12
N LYS A 83 -16.02 -1.47 2.51
CA LYS A 83 -14.76 -1.55 1.77
C LYS A 83 -13.63 -1.95 2.71
N THR A 84 -12.87 -2.97 2.32
CA THR A 84 -11.72 -3.48 3.07
C THR A 84 -10.44 -3.32 2.25
N ILE A 85 -9.37 -2.85 2.90
CA ILE A 85 -8.03 -2.70 2.34
C ILE A 85 -7.08 -3.59 3.12
N LEU A 86 -6.30 -4.39 2.39
CA LEU A 86 -5.25 -5.22 2.98
C LEU A 86 -3.89 -4.60 2.65
N ILE A 87 -3.14 -4.26 3.68
CA ILE A 87 -1.75 -3.80 3.57
C ILE A 87 -0.85 -4.93 4.02
N LYS A 88 0.28 -5.15 3.35
CA LYS A 88 1.24 -6.14 3.85
C LYS A 88 1.80 -5.70 5.21
N PRO A 89 2.08 -6.64 6.12
CA PRO A 89 2.72 -6.32 7.38
C PRO A 89 3.99 -5.49 7.20
N VAL A 90 4.20 -4.55 8.11
CA VAL A 90 5.44 -3.76 8.13
C VAL A 90 6.50 -4.60 8.82
N ASN A 91 7.59 -4.87 8.10
CA ASN A 91 8.71 -5.63 8.63
C ASN A 91 9.39 -4.93 9.81
N PRO A 92 10.12 -5.67 10.66
CA PRO A 92 10.94 -5.08 11.73
C PRO A 92 11.90 -3.99 11.24
N ASP A 93 12.44 -4.16 10.03
CA ASP A 93 13.38 -3.21 9.41
C ASP A 93 12.69 -1.99 8.77
N ILE A 94 11.35 -1.89 8.88
CA ILE A 94 10.54 -0.78 8.37
C ILE A 94 10.69 -0.57 6.84
N SER A 95 11.14 -1.60 6.14
CA SER A 95 11.21 -1.59 4.68
C SER A 95 9.82 -1.88 4.10
N ILE A 96 9.15 -0.83 3.61
CA ILE A 96 7.97 -0.98 2.76
C ILE A 96 8.14 -0.25 1.45
N ASN A 97 7.62 -0.83 0.37
CA ASN A 97 7.46 -0.10 -0.88
C ASN A 97 6.20 0.79 -0.76
N TYR A 98 6.37 2.04 -0.30
CA TYR A 98 5.26 2.97 -0.10
C TYR A 98 4.38 3.14 -1.34
N ASP A 99 4.98 3.12 -2.54
CA ASP A 99 4.26 3.30 -3.80
C ASP A 99 3.23 2.19 -4.04
N GLU A 100 3.47 0.97 -3.54
CA GLU A 100 2.55 -0.18 -3.67
C GLU A 100 1.32 -0.06 -2.78
N TYR A 101 1.41 0.67 -1.67
CA TYR A 101 0.34 0.77 -0.67
C TYR A 101 -0.34 2.14 -0.65
N LEU A 102 0.01 3.02 -1.57
CA LEU A 102 -0.45 4.40 -1.55
C LEU A 102 -1.92 4.51 -2.00
N HIS A 103 -2.79 4.81 -1.06
CA HIS A 103 -4.21 5.08 -1.29
C HIS A 103 -4.47 6.60 -1.26
N LYS A 104 -4.39 7.24 -2.43
CA LYS A 104 -4.45 8.69 -2.58
C LYS A 104 -5.83 9.31 -2.44
N GLU A 105 -6.89 8.50 -2.48
CA GLU A 105 -8.26 8.97 -2.47
C GLU A 105 -8.84 8.98 -1.06
N PHE A 106 -9.69 9.97 -0.77
CA PHE A 106 -10.54 9.96 0.42
C PHE A 106 -11.74 9.05 0.14
N MET A 107 -11.92 8.02 0.95
CA MET A 107 -12.85 6.92 0.67
C MET A 107 -13.98 6.81 1.71
N GLY A 108 -14.17 7.86 2.52
CA GLY A 108 -15.05 7.83 3.70
C GLY A 108 -14.23 7.76 4.98
N ARG A 109 -14.85 7.37 6.09
CA ARG A 109 -14.16 7.26 7.38
C ARG A 109 -13.24 6.05 7.36
N ILE A 110 -11.99 6.20 7.77
CA ILE A 110 -11.03 5.10 7.77
C ILE A 110 -10.81 4.56 9.18
N TYR A 111 -10.78 3.23 9.31
CA TYR A 111 -10.47 2.51 10.53
C TYR A 111 -9.38 1.48 10.25
N ILE A 112 -8.21 1.69 10.82
CA ILE A 112 -7.01 0.88 10.61
C ILE A 112 -6.77 0.07 11.87
N LEU A 113 -7.12 -1.23 11.82
CA LEU A 113 -6.88 -2.16 12.92
C LEU A 113 -5.46 -2.69 12.82
N LEU A 114 -4.67 -2.40 13.85
CA LEU A 114 -3.27 -2.84 13.96
C LEU A 114 -3.05 -3.59 15.27
N PRO A 115 -2.12 -4.57 15.29
CA PRO A 115 -1.64 -5.10 16.55
C PRO A 115 -0.98 -4.01 17.40
N SER A 116 -1.11 -4.06 18.73
CA SER A 116 -0.60 -3.02 19.64
C SER A 116 0.91 -2.77 19.51
N TYR A 117 1.69 -3.77 19.10
CA TYR A 117 3.13 -3.57 18.85
C TYR A 117 3.46 -2.74 17.60
N TYR A 118 2.46 -2.32 16.81
CA TYR A 118 2.65 -1.37 15.72
C TYR A 118 2.64 0.09 16.19
N ILE A 119 2.18 0.36 17.41
CA ILE A 119 2.16 1.72 17.95
C ILE A 119 3.55 2.37 17.80
N GLY A 120 3.56 3.62 17.32
CA GLY A 120 4.79 4.37 17.05
C GLY A 120 5.19 4.37 15.58
N ILE A 121 6.41 3.93 15.28
CA ILE A 121 7.01 4.12 13.94
C ILE A 121 6.27 3.29 12.88
N ARG A 122 5.92 2.03 13.18
CA ARG A 122 5.23 1.15 12.22
C ARG A 122 3.84 1.66 11.87
N ALA A 123 3.08 2.11 12.86
CA ALA A 123 1.80 2.78 12.62
C ALA A 123 2.01 4.01 11.74
N SER A 124 2.96 4.89 12.06
CA SER A 124 3.25 6.11 11.29
C SER A 124 3.52 5.83 9.81
N VAL A 125 4.22 4.73 9.52
CA VAL A 125 4.50 4.24 8.15
C VAL A 125 3.21 3.85 7.44
N ILE A 126 2.33 3.09 8.10
CA ILE A 126 1.01 2.70 7.56
C ILE A 126 0.11 3.92 7.36
N LEU A 127 0.07 4.87 8.30
CA LEU A 127 -0.77 6.07 8.18
C LEU A 127 -0.36 6.93 6.98
N LYS A 128 0.93 6.97 6.62
CA LYS A 128 1.43 7.68 5.43
C LYS A 128 0.94 7.07 4.11
N CYS A 129 0.53 5.80 4.10
CA CYS A 129 -0.10 5.18 2.94
C CYS A 129 -1.48 5.78 2.62
N PHE A 130 -2.04 6.59 3.51
CA PHE A 130 -3.35 7.23 3.37
C PHE A 130 -3.24 8.77 3.39
N PRO A 131 -2.58 9.39 2.40
CA PRO A 131 -2.27 10.83 2.41
C PRO A 131 -3.51 11.75 2.31
N ALA A 132 -4.65 11.23 1.84
CA ALA A 132 -5.90 11.97 1.77
C ALA A 132 -6.53 12.27 3.15
N TYR A 133 -6.00 11.68 4.22
CA TYR A 133 -6.52 11.79 5.58
C TYR A 133 -5.63 12.69 6.44
N LYS A 134 -6.25 13.33 7.43
CA LYS A 134 -5.57 14.07 8.50
C LYS A 134 -6.26 13.81 9.84
N GLY A 135 -5.57 14.13 10.93
CA GLY A 135 -6.15 14.05 12.28
C GLY A 135 -6.38 12.63 12.78
N PHE A 136 -5.51 11.67 12.42
CA PHE A 136 -5.63 10.30 12.92
C PHE A 136 -5.63 10.27 14.45
N SER A 137 -6.67 9.66 15.00
CA SER A 137 -6.83 9.40 16.43
C SER A 137 -6.57 7.92 16.71
N LEU A 138 -6.07 7.62 17.90
CA LEU A 138 -5.79 6.27 18.36
C LEU A 138 -6.82 5.84 19.40
N LYS A 139 -7.31 4.62 19.28
CA LYS A 139 -8.10 3.95 20.31
C LYS A 139 -7.53 2.57 20.59
N GLU A 140 -7.22 2.33 21.86
CA GLU A 140 -6.88 0.99 22.35
C GLU A 140 -8.17 0.18 22.50
N ILE A 141 -8.20 -1.02 21.92
CA ILE A 141 -9.35 -1.94 22.01
C ILE A 141 -9.07 -3.00 23.06
N SER A 142 -7.85 -3.53 23.04
CA SER A 142 -7.34 -4.56 23.94
C SER A 142 -5.83 -4.43 24.05
N ASP A 143 -5.22 -5.25 24.91
CA ASP A 143 -3.76 -5.34 25.02
C ASP A 143 -3.09 -5.75 23.69
N ASN A 144 -3.83 -6.41 22.80
CA ASN A 144 -3.30 -6.97 21.56
C ASN A 144 -3.56 -6.11 20.33
N TYR A 145 -4.57 -5.23 20.36
CA TYR A 145 -5.02 -4.49 19.19
C TYR A 145 -5.42 -3.05 19.50
N VAL A 146 -5.07 -2.19 18.54
CA VAL A 146 -5.46 -0.80 18.49
C VAL A 146 -6.11 -0.46 17.16
N VAL A 147 -6.93 0.59 17.15
CA VAL A 147 -7.48 1.17 15.94
C VAL A 147 -7.04 2.62 15.81
N TYR A 148 -6.43 2.92 14.67
CA TYR A 148 -6.28 4.29 14.21
C TYR A 148 -7.48 4.67 13.34
N TYR A 149 -8.04 5.86 13.54
CA TYR A 149 -9.18 6.30 12.77
C TYR A 149 -9.10 7.77 12.38
N ALA A 150 -9.69 8.10 11.23
CA ALA A 150 -9.83 9.47 10.75
C ALA A 150 -11.09 9.61 9.90
N ASP A 151 -11.74 10.76 9.99
CA ASP A 151 -12.95 11.12 9.23
C ASP A 151 -12.77 12.42 8.43
N GLN A 152 -11.60 13.05 8.52
CA GLN A 152 -11.32 14.32 7.87
C GLN A 152 -10.47 14.13 6.62
N ARG A 153 -10.95 14.72 5.52
CA ARG A 153 -10.17 14.91 4.30
C ARG A 153 -9.10 15.97 4.54
N ARG A 154 -7.89 15.72 4.03
CA ARG A 154 -6.79 16.69 4.08
C ARG A 154 -7.13 17.95 3.32
#